data_AF-A0A7Z9G8A3-F1
#
_entry.id   AF-A0A7Z9G8A3-F1
#
_cell.length_a   1.000
_cell.length_b   1.000
_cell.length_c   1.000
_cell.angle_alpha   90.00
_cell.angle_beta   90.00
_cell.angle_gamma   90.00
#
_symmetry.space_group_name_H-M   'P 1'
#
loop_
_entity.id
_entity.type
_entity.pdbx_description
1 polymer ?
#
loop_
_entity_poly.entity_id
_entity_poly.type
_entity_poly.pdbx_seq_one_letter_code
_entity_poly.pdbx_strand_id
1 'polypeptide(L)'
;MLRSNIARRLVVMAVFVFCGDVMAGGGPRNVLVLYNDTVVEAYTTAEYYADARAIPREQLCALSGIDAGQLEISFDDYQSLILPRLNSCLQRLSEPGRIGYLVIVRGLPYRVQISGGFTTSLSAMLQVYETTQISDGTPLAGQSQFKTESGVYSPTVENPLYQKHIGGFGIFELENSTAGFYTSSIRIANASSQPTSFHRGDVPDGNGYHFSGQLFIVTRLDGFDYQDARALVDRAIMAEEQVPDAPITCMASADEARGARDPECHYVSSLLEGAGINSEFLLEHDAALSGKTMSAYLTGAANLHAAIDGNRYQPGAFVDNLTSFGAAPGNFICSNDGTQCPLEENQTSIARFVRAGATAVHGSVNEPLNVCFPNAGTLLLYTMGYNVAESVFFNQRFLYWQNLLVGDPLTSPWADRPVISLEVGEEHALARTVTVSAQHPNGVIHLALYVDGDLAAQSGGTPFEFEVKSPGTREILAIGTAKNVGVTRLGWPQPQQIPQADVQGWKRLFVQVGEIVVVDEPVDVAEQPPADITSGGCNHGDTGPSSNSILVVLLLLLGLILSREANLRMRC
;
A
#
# COMPACT_ATOMS: atom_id res chain seq x y z
N MET A 1 12.32 -2.68 65.16
CA MET A 1 12.14 -3.66 64.07
C MET A 1 11.31 -3.00 62.99
N LEU A 2 11.75 -3.07 61.73
CA LEU A 2 11.26 -2.19 60.65
C LEU A 2 9.85 -2.57 60.16
N ARG A 3 9.13 -1.57 59.65
CA ARG A 3 7.81 -1.72 59.01
C ARG A 3 7.94 -2.16 57.55
N SER A 4 6.91 -2.84 57.08
CA SER A 4 6.70 -3.23 55.68
C SER A 4 6.71 -2.02 54.73
N ASN A 5 7.37 -2.18 53.59
CA ASN A 5 7.27 -1.30 52.41
C ASN A 5 6.81 -2.12 51.21
N ILE A 6 5.50 -2.26 51.03
CA ILE A 6 4.92 -2.71 49.75
C ILE A 6 4.78 -1.48 48.86
N ALA A 7 5.66 -1.37 47.86
CA ALA A 7 5.61 -0.29 46.89
C ALA A 7 4.45 -0.51 45.91
N ARG A 8 3.34 0.23 46.10
CA ARG A 8 2.29 0.34 45.08
C ARG A 8 2.87 1.03 43.84
N ARG A 9 3.07 0.28 42.75
CA ARG A 9 3.20 0.88 41.41
C ARG A 9 1.83 1.44 41.02
N LEU A 10 1.73 2.77 40.89
CA LEU A 10 0.60 3.39 40.19
C LEU A 10 0.84 3.18 38.69
N VAL A 11 0.04 2.33 38.06
CA VAL A 11 -0.10 2.31 36.60
C VAL A 11 -1.12 3.40 36.25
N VAL A 12 -0.67 4.48 35.63
CA VAL A 12 -1.54 5.57 35.16
C VAL A 12 -2.00 5.23 33.75
N MET A 13 -3.16 4.58 33.65
CA MET A 13 -3.80 4.23 32.37
C MET A 13 -4.43 5.48 31.74
N ALA A 14 -3.61 6.34 31.15
CA ALA A 14 -4.04 7.58 30.49
C ALA A 14 -4.42 7.31 29.03
N VAL A 15 -5.63 6.80 28.80
CA VAL A 15 -6.21 6.69 27.45
C VAL A 15 -6.65 8.08 26.98
N PHE A 16 -5.77 8.82 26.32
CA PHE A 16 -6.13 10.03 25.60
C PHE A 16 -6.65 9.67 24.21
N VAL A 17 -7.97 9.74 24.04
CA VAL A 17 -8.59 9.72 22.71
C VAL A 17 -8.33 11.07 22.04
N PHE A 18 -7.15 11.21 21.44
CA PHE A 18 -6.93 12.24 20.43
C PHE A 18 -7.72 11.87 19.17
N CYS A 19 -8.36 12.86 18.55
CA CYS A 19 -8.81 12.75 17.17
C CYS A 19 -7.54 12.51 16.35
N GLY A 20 -7.35 11.28 15.86
CA GLY A 20 -6.08 10.86 15.30
C GLY A 20 -5.80 11.54 13.98
N ASP A 21 -4.72 12.33 13.92
CA ASP A 21 -4.15 12.71 12.63
C ASP A 21 -3.86 11.43 11.84
N VAL A 22 -4.42 11.33 10.64
CA VAL A 22 -4.28 10.15 9.79
C VAL A 22 -2.88 10.18 9.18
N MET A 23 -1.91 9.62 9.90
CA MET A 23 -0.53 9.53 9.41
C MET A 23 -0.47 8.64 8.15
N ALA A 24 0.06 9.22 7.07
CA ALA A 24 0.56 8.51 5.91
C ALA A 24 2.04 8.08 6.15
N GLY A 25 2.71 7.56 5.11
CA GLY A 25 4.08 7.04 5.22
C GLY A 25 4.34 5.65 4.64
N GLY A 26 3.40 5.11 3.85
CA GLY A 26 3.60 3.85 3.12
C GLY A 26 3.81 2.63 4.04
N GLY A 27 2.85 2.36 4.92
CA GLY A 27 2.81 1.13 5.73
C GLY A 27 1.69 0.17 5.35
N PRO A 28 1.56 -0.98 6.04
CA PRO A 28 0.58 -2.02 5.72
C PRO A 28 -0.88 -1.54 5.71
N ARG A 29 -1.24 -0.56 6.53
CA ARG A 29 -2.61 0.02 6.57
C ARG A 29 -2.93 0.97 5.41
N ASN A 30 -1.97 1.25 4.52
CA ASN A 30 -2.18 2.12 3.36
C ASN A 30 -2.40 1.35 2.04
N VAL A 31 -2.30 0.02 2.04
CA VAL A 31 -2.25 -0.82 0.83
C VAL A 31 -3.50 -1.66 0.66
N LEU A 32 -4.21 -1.55 -0.47
CA LEU A 32 -5.24 -2.52 -0.88
C LEU A 32 -4.70 -3.40 -2.02
N VAL A 33 -4.77 -4.72 -1.85
CA VAL A 33 -4.24 -5.69 -2.82
C VAL A 33 -5.38 -6.20 -3.69
N LEU A 34 -5.28 -6.05 -5.01
CA LEU A 34 -6.26 -6.48 -5.99
C LEU A 34 -5.78 -7.77 -6.67
N TYR A 35 -6.59 -8.83 -6.66
CA TYR A 35 -6.26 -10.11 -7.31
C TYR A 35 -7.47 -10.68 -8.05
N ASN A 36 -7.20 -11.47 -9.09
CA ASN A 36 -8.23 -12.22 -9.82
C ASN A 36 -8.63 -13.46 -8.99
N ASP A 37 -9.89 -13.56 -8.58
CA ASP A 37 -10.38 -14.65 -7.72
C ASP A 37 -10.51 -16.01 -8.45
N THR A 38 -10.47 -16.00 -9.78
CA THR A 38 -10.47 -17.22 -10.60
C THR A 38 -9.09 -17.87 -10.72
N VAL A 39 -8.02 -17.21 -10.26
CA VAL A 39 -6.63 -17.68 -10.39
C VAL A 39 -6.01 -17.95 -9.02
N VAL A 40 -5.78 -19.23 -8.72
CA VAL A 40 -5.26 -19.69 -7.42
C VAL A 40 -3.87 -19.11 -7.13
N GLU A 41 -3.02 -18.99 -8.14
CA GLU A 41 -1.69 -18.40 -8.05
C GLU A 41 -1.74 -16.89 -7.76
N ALA A 42 -2.78 -16.18 -8.22
CA ALA A 42 -2.99 -14.77 -7.90
C ALA A 42 -3.42 -14.60 -6.44
N TYR A 43 -4.40 -15.38 -5.98
CA TYR A 43 -4.81 -15.40 -4.57
C TYR A 43 -3.64 -15.73 -3.64
N THR A 44 -2.94 -16.84 -3.87
CA THR A 44 -1.83 -17.26 -3.01
C THR A 44 -0.62 -16.32 -3.06
N THR A 45 -0.45 -15.54 -4.13
CA THR A 45 0.56 -14.47 -4.20
C THR A 45 0.11 -13.20 -3.47
N ALA A 46 -1.19 -12.88 -3.48
CA ALA A 46 -1.77 -11.82 -2.66
C ALA A 46 -1.64 -12.14 -1.16
N GLU A 47 -1.91 -13.39 -0.76
CA GLU A 47 -1.66 -13.86 0.61
C GLU A 47 -0.19 -13.77 1.00
N TYR A 48 0.70 -14.24 0.13
CA TYR A 48 2.15 -14.20 0.35
C TYR A 48 2.65 -12.77 0.62
N TYR A 49 2.25 -11.83 -0.23
CA TYR A 49 2.58 -10.41 -0.07
C TYR A 49 1.98 -9.82 1.20
N ALA A 50 0.73 -10.15 1.53
CA ALA A 50 0.10 -9.70 2.76
C ALA A 50 0.78 -10.25 4.01
N ASP A 51 1.33 -11.46 3.96
CA ASP A 51 2.09 -12.01 5.08
C ASP A 51 3.48 -11.39 5.20
N ALA A 52 4.20 -11.20 4.09
CA ALA A 52 5.50 -10.53 4.06
C ALA A 52 5.44 -9.08 4.55
N ARG A 53 4.39 -8.33 4.17
CA ARG A 53 4.19 -6.93 4.57
C ARG A 53 3.30 -6.72 5.79
N ALA A 54 2.77 -7.78 6.41
CA ALA A 54 1.77 -7.70 7.48
C ALA A 54 0.53 -6.84 7.12
N ILE A 55 0.08 -6.92 5.87
CA ILE A 55 -1.15 -6.27 5.40
C ILE A 55 -2.35 -7.04 5.98
N PRO A 56 -3.29 -6.36 6.68
CA PRO A 56 -4.50 -6.99 7.20
C PRO A 56 -5.31 -7.72 6.13
N ARG A 57 -5.87 -8.88 6.48
CA ARG A 57 -6.54 -9.75 5.48
C ARG A 57 -7.81 -9.14 4.87
N GLU A 58 -8.44 -8.19 5.56
CA GLU A 58 -9.53 -7.36 5.03
C GLU A 58 -9.13 -6.48 3.82
N GLN A 59 -7.84 -6.16 3.69
CA GLN A 59 -7.28 -5.36 2.60
C GLN A 59 -6.91 -6.22 1.36
N LEU A 60 -7.28 -7.51 1.35
CA LEU A 60 -7.25 -8.37 0.16
C LEU A 60 -8.59 -8.27 -0.60
N CYS A 61 -8.56 -7.69 -1.80
CA CYS A 61 -9.72 -7.45 -2.65
C CYS A 61 -9.78 -8.42 -3.84
N ALA A 62 -10.71 -9.37 -3.76
CA ALA A 62 -11.09 -10.25 -4.86
C ALA A 62 -11.78 -9.48 -5.99
N LEU A 63 -11.27 -9.60 -7.21
CA LEU A 63 -11.92 -9.15 -8.43
C LEU A 63 -12.43 -10.37 -9.22
N SER A 64 -13.74 -10.39 -9.47
CA SER A 64 -14.47 -11.56 -9.97
C SER A 64 -14.88 -11.42 -11.44
N GLY A 65 -14.87 -12.52 -12.20
CA GLY A 65 -15.45 -12.56 -13.55
C GLY A 65 -14.55 -12.01 -14.65
N ILE A 66 -13.24 -11.95 -14.39
CA ILE A 66 -12.20 -11.52 -15.33
C ILE A 66 -11.44 -12.77 -15.78
N ASP A 67 -11.36 -13.02 -17.09
CA ASP A 67 -10.64 -14.18 -17.62
C ASP A 67 -9.12 -14.02 -17.38
N ALA A 68 -8.46 -15.08 -16.91
CA ALA A 68 -7.03 -15.08 -16.61
C ALA A 68 -6.13 -14.80 -17.83
N GLY A 69 -6.59 -15.15 -19.03
CA GLY A 69 -5.92 -14.86 -20.31
C GLY A 69 -6.26 -13.47 -20.88
N GLN A 70 -7.17 -12.71 -20.25
CA GLN A 70 -7.58 -11.40 -20.74
C GLN A 70 -6.58 -10.31 -20.36
N LEU A 71 -5.70 -9.98 -21.30
CA LEU A 71 -4.65 -8.97 -21.11
C LEU A 71 -5.13 -7.53 -21.30
N GLU A 72 -6.28 -7.34 -21.96
CA GLU A 72 -6.92 -6.04 -22.18
C GLU A 72 -8.42 -6.12 -21.88
N ILE A 73 -8.97 -5.07 -21.29
CA ILE A 73 -10.38 -4.99 -20.88
C ILE A 73 -11.07 -3.77 -21.50
N SER A 74 -12.35 -3.87 -21.85
CA SER A 74 -13.12 -2.71 -22.31
C SER A 74 -13.41 -1.75 -21.14
N PHE A 75 -13.74 -0.50 -21.44
CA PHE A 75 -14.18 0.43 -20.39
C PHE A 75 -15.48 -0.04 -19.70
N ASP A 76 -16.43 -0.57 -20.46
CA ASP A 76 -17.71 -1.07 -19.95
C ASP A 76 -17.51 -2.27 -19.00
N ASP A 77 -16.58 -3.16 -19.33
CA ASP A 77 -16.17 -4.28 -18.47
C ASP A 77 -15.43 -3.78 -17.22
N TYR A 78 -14.56 -2.76 -17.33
CA TYR A 78 -13.93 -2.12 -16.16
C TYR A 78 -14.99 -1.51 -15.22
N GLN A 79 -15.99 -0.81 -15.77
CA GLN A 79 -17.07 -0.19 -14.99
C GLN A 79 -18.02 -1.20 -14.35
N SER A 80 -18.19 -2.39 -14.92
CA SER A 80 -19.12 -3.42 -14.43
C SER A 80 -18.46 -4.49 -13.55
N LEU A 81 -17.19 -4.83 -13.81
CA LEU A 81 -16.46 -5.91 -13.13
C LEU A 81 -15.44 -5.42 -12.09
N ILE A 82 -14.70 -4.34 -12.37
CA ILE A 82 -13.58 -3.90 -11.52
C ILE A 82 -14.04 -2.83 -10.53
N LEU A 83 -14.56 -1.70 -11.03
CA LEU A 83 -14.89 -0.54 -10.18
C LEU A 83 -15.89 -0.88 -9.05
N PRO A 84 -17.01 -1.60 -9.26
CA PRO A 84 -17.96 -1.90 -8.20
C PRO A 84 -17.37 -2.81 -7.11
N ARG A 85 -16.41 -3.68 -7.48
CA ARG A 85 -15.71 -4.57 -6.55
C ARG A 85 -14.68 -3.80 -5.72
N LEU A 86 -13.89 -2.93 -6.34
CA LEU A 86 -13.00 -2.00 -5.64
C LEU A 86 -13.78 -1.17 -4.62
N ASN A 87 -14.89 -0.55 -5.04
CA ASN A 87 -15.74 0.25 -4.16
C ASN A 87 -16.27 -0.60 -2.98
N SER A 88 -16.71 -1.84 -3.25
CA SER A 88 -17.18 -2.80 -2.22
C SER A 88 -16.07 -3.30 -1.29
N CYS A 89 -14.81 -3.31 -1.73
CA CYS A 89 -13.67 -3.61 -0.87
C CYS A 89 -13.34 -2.43 0.05
N LEU A 90 -13.25 -1.22 -0.52
CA LEU A 90 -13.00 0.00 0.26
C LEU A 90 -14.09 0.22 1.31
N GLN A 91 -15.38 0.08 0.96
CA GLN A 91 -16.51 0.26 1.88
C GLN A 91 -16.57 -0.74 3.05
N ARG A 92 -15.81 -1.85 3.00
CA ARG A 92 -15.73 -2.83 4.11
C ARG A 92 -14.63 -2.52 5.12
N LEU A 93 -13.69 -1.64 4.79
CA LEU A 93 -12.62 -1.24 5.71
C LEU A 93 -13.16 -0.26 6.76
N SER A 94 -12.61 -0.30 7.98
CA SER A 94 -12.94 0.68 9.02
C SER A 94 -12.37 2.08 8.74
N GLU A 95 -11.25 2.17 8.03
CA GLU A 95 -10.57 3.43 7.68
C GLU A 95 -10.22 3.52 6.18
N PRO A 96 -11.20 3.51 5.26
CA PRO A 96 -10.94 3.48 3.81
C PRO A 96 -10.10 4.67 3.32
N GLY A 97 -10.18 5.83 4.00
CA GLY A 97 -9.37 7.00 3.69
C GLY A 97 -7.86 6.74 3.75
N ARG A 98 -7.39 5.80 4.60
CA ARG A 98 -5.97 5.45 4.73
C ARG A 98 -5.38 4.76 3.50
N ILE A 99 -6.20 4.09 2.70
CA ILE A 99 -5.72 3.43 1.48
C ILE A 99 -5.25 4.51 0.51
N GLY A 100 -3.94 4.58 0.30
CA GLY A 100 -3.29 5.41 -0.71
C GLY A 100 -2.70 4.59 -1.86
N TYR A 101 -2.49 3.30 -1.65
CA TYR A 101 -1.83 2.40 -2.59
C TYR A 101 -2.75 1.28 -3.04
N LEU A 102 -2.79 1.03 -4.35
CA LEU A 102 -3.38 -0.18 -4.93
C LEU A 102 -2.25 -1.07 -5.47
N VAL A 103 -2.25 -2.34 -5.08
CA VAL A 103 -1.28 -3.34 -5.55
C VAL A 103 -2.02 -4.38 -6.37
N ILE A 104 -1.83 -4.36 -7.68
CA ILE A 104 -2.41 -5.33 -8.61
C ILE A 104 -1.51 -6.57 -8.64
N VAL A 105 -2.04 -7.74 -8.30
CA VAL A 105 -1.34 -9.01 -8.52
C VAL A 105 -1.53 -9.45 -9.97
N ARG A 106 -0.51 -10.12 -10.55
CA ARG A 106 -0.59 -10.81 -11.85
C ARG A 106 -1.89 -11.61 -12.00
N GLY A 107 -2.39 -11.71 -13.23
CA GLY A 107 -3.68 -12.35 -13.56
C GLY A 107 -4.85 -11.36 -13.77
N LEU A 108 -4.56 -10.06 -13.78
CA LEU A 108 -5.49 -8.98 -14.13
C LEU A 108 -5.03 -8.26 -15.41
N PRO A 109 -5.92 -7.62 -16.20
CA PRO A 109 -5.57 -6.93 -17.43
C PRO A 109 -4.47 -5.87 -17.25
N TYR A 110 -3.69 -5.62 -18.30
CA TYR A 110 -2.64 -4.59 -18.34
C TYR A 110 -3.16 -3.25 -18.88
N ARG A 111 -4.13 -3.30 -19.79
CA ARG A 111 -4.62 -2.15 -20.56
C ARG A 111 -6.15 -2.07 -20.53
N VAL A 112 -6.69 -0.85 -20.50
CA VAL A 112 -8.12 -0.57 -20.69
C VAL A 112 -8.33 0.12 -22.04
N GLN A 113 -9.28 -0.38 -22.82
CA GLN A 113 -9.68 0.16 -24.11
C GLN A 113 -10.80 1.18 -23.93
N ILE A 114 -10.59 2.39 -24.44
CA ILE A 114 -11.50 3.53 -24.34
C ILE A 114 -12.13 3.80 -25.71
N SER A 115 -13.36 4.34 -25.70
CA SER A 115 -14.05 4.76 -26.92
C SER A 115 -13.20 5.74 -27.75
N GLY A 116 -13.38 5.71 -29.07
CA GLY A 116 -12.59 6.53 -30.00
C GLY A 116 -11.17 6.03 -30.29
N GLY A 117 -10.76 4.89 -29.72
CA GLY A 117 -9.47 4.24 -30.01
C GLY A 117 -8.31 4.69 -29.12
N PHE A 118 -8.59 5.40 -28.03
CA PHE A 118 -7.61 5.64 -26.98
C PHE A 118 -7.49 4.39 -26.09
N THR A 119 -6.33 4.19 -25.49
CA THR A 119 -6.11 3.15 -24.49
C THR A 119 -5.29 3.71 -23.34
N THR A 120 -5.42 3.15 -22.15
CA THR A 120 -4.66 3.54 -20.95
C THR A 120 -4.20 2.29 -20.21
N SER A 121 -3.20 2.35 -19.34
CA SER A 121 -2.88 1.19 -18.49
C SER A 121 -3.98 0.99 -17.45
N LEU A 122 -4.22 -0.26 -17.03
CA LEU A 122 -5.16 -0.52 -15.92
C LEU A 122 -4.69 0.18 -14.64
N SER A 123 -3.36 0.27 -14.42
CA SER A 123 -2.79 1.01 -13.31
C SER A 123 -3.14 2.50 -13.37
N ALA A 124 -3.06 3.13 -14.55
CA ALA A 124 -3.37 4.55 -14.74
C ALA A 124 -4.89 4.85 -14.75
N MET A 125 -5.73 3.87 -15.12
CA MET A 125 -7.19 3.94 -14.93
C MET A 125 -7.54 3.92 -13.43
N LEU A 126 -7.01 2.95 -12.68
CA LEU A 126 -7.22 2.83 -11.24
C LEU A 126 -6.62 4.00 -10.45
N GLN A 127 -5.51 4.57 -10.93
CA GLN A 127 -4.85 5.75 -10.33
C GLN A 127 -5.77 6.97 -10.27
N VAL A 128 -6.69 7.14 -11.22
CA VAL A 128 -7.66 8.26 -11.22
C VAL A 128 -9.05 7.89 -10.69
N TYR A 129 -9.31 6.62 -10.39
CA TYR A 129 -10.49 6.13 -9.66
C TYR A 129 -11.82 6.82 -10.07
N GLU A 130 -12.44 7.61 -9.17
CA GLU A 130 -13.70 8.34 -9.39
C GLU A 130 -13.45 9.87 -9.55
N THR A 131 -12.27 10.27 -10.04
CA THR A 131 -11.93 11.67 -10.37
C THR A 131 -12.92 12.27 -11.37
N THR A 132 -13.40 13.48 -11.08
CA THR A 132 -14.34 14.23 -11.92
C THR A 132 -13.80 15.61 -12.29
N GLN A 133 -14.36 16.21 -13.36
CA GLN A 133 -14.12 17.60 -13.71
C GLN A 133 -14.82 18.56 -12.73
N ILE A 134 -14.13 19.64 -12.34
CA ILE A 134 -14.62 20.68 -11.43
C ILE A 134 -15.80 21.45 -12.04
N SER A 135 -15.84 21.58 -13.37
CA SER A 135 -16.81 22.41 -14.10
C SER A 135 -18.23 21.85 -14.13
N ASP A 136 -18.38 20.53 -14.20
CA ASP A 136 -19.65 19.85 -14.50
C ASP A 136 -19.83 18.49 -13.79
N GLY A 137 -18.81 18.00 -13.06
CA GLY A 137 -18.83 16.69 -12.41
C GLY A 137 -18.64 15.51 -13.37
N THR A 138 -18.29 15.73 -14.65
CA THR A 138 -18.08 14.65 -15.62
C THR A 138 -16.89 13.77 -15.20
N PRO A 139 -17.04 12.43 -15.10
CA PRO A 139 -15.93 11.52 -14.77
C PRO A 139 -14.80 11.61 -15.80
N LEU A 140 -13.55 11.57 -15.31
CA LEU A 140 -12.35 11.48 -16.15
C LEU A 140 -12.19 10.06 -16.75
N ALA A 141 -12.45 9.03 -15.95
CA ALA A 141 -12.42 7.64 -16.40
C ALA A 141 -13.43 7.43 -17.54
N GLY A 142 -12.98 6.84 -18.65
CA GLY A 142 -13.80 6.62 -19.85
C GLY A 142 -13.69 7.71 -20.91
N GLN A 143 -13.13 8.88 -20.58
CA GLN A 143 -12.85 9.91 -21.57
C GLN A 143 -11.59 9.57 -22.38
N SER A 144 -11.58 9.95 -23.66
CA SER A 144 -10.36 9.94 -24.47
C SER A 144 -9.49 11.14 -24.10
N GLN A 145 -8.17 10.93 -24.09
CA GLN A 145 -7.20 12.01 -24.09
C GLN A 145 -7.30 12.84 -25.39
N PHE A 146 -6.76 14.06 -25.39
CA PHE A 146 -6.76 14.93 -26.57
C PHE A 146 -6.03 14.27 -27.74
N LYS A 147 -6.58 14.36 -28.95
CA LYS A 147 -5.97 13.84 -30.19
C LYS A 147 -5.60 15.01 -31.11
N THR A 148 -4.35 15.08 -31.51
CA THR A 148 -3.84 16.09 -32.44
C THR A 148 -4.46 15.92 -33.83
N GLU A 149 -4.34 16.96 -34.67
CA GLU A 149 -4.69 16.88 -36.10
C GLU A 149 -3.91 15.78 -36.84
N SER A 150 -2.68 15.48 -36.39
CA SER A 150 -1.86 14.37 -36.89
C SER A 150 -2.29 12.98 -36.38
N GLY A 151 -3.35 12.89 -35.58
CA GLY A 151 -3.91 11.63 -35.08
C GLY A 151 -3.20 11.04 -33.85
N VAL A 152 -2.26 11.77 -33.25
CA VAL A 152 -1.50 11.34 -32.06
C VAL A 152 -2.24 11.78 -30.80
N TYR A 153 -2.34 10.91 -29.80
CA TYR A 153 -2.87 11.31 -28.49
C TYR A 153 -1.81 12.06 -27.69
N SER A 154 -2.24 13.10 -26.96
CA SER A 154 -1.40 13.84 -26.01
C SER A 154 -1.96 13.71 -24.60
N PRO A 155 -1.11 13.53 -23.56
CA PRO A 155 -1.56 13.52 -22.17
C PRO A 155 -2.01 14.93 -21.77
N THR A 156 -3.21 15.06 -21.22
CA THR A 156 -3.72 16.35 -20.72
C THR A 156 -3.82 16.42 -19.20
N VAL A 157 -3.82 15.28 -18.50
CA VAL A 157 -4.03 15.20 -17.05
C VAL A 157 -2.68 15.28 -16.32
N GLU A 158 -2.26 16.50 -15.97
CA GLU A 158 -1.05 16.70 -15.16
C GLU A 158 -1.26 16.20 -13.72
N ASN A 159 -0.24 15.54 -13.16
CA ASN A 159 -0.25 15.10 -11.77
C ASN A 159 -0.09 16.33 -10.84
N PRO A 160 -1.04 16.61 -9.92
CA PRO A 160 -0.98 17.77 -9.04
C PRO A 160 0.19 17.73 -8.04
N LEU A 161 0.77 16.54 -7.78
CA LEU A 161 1.88 16.33 -6.85
C LEU A 161 3.24 16.09 -7.56
N TYR A 162 3.29 16.24 -8.89
CA TYR A 162 4.55 16.24 -9.63
C TYR A 162 5.47 17.37 -9.15
N GLN A 163 6.76 17.08 -8.95
CA GLN A 163 7.76 18.05 -8.49
C GLN A 163 8.18 19.02 -9.60
N LYS A 164 7.22 19.81 -10.07
CA LYS A 164 7.37 20.74 -11.19
C LYS A 164 8.37 21.86 -10.89
N HIS A 165 9.34 22.02 -11.80
CA HIS A 165 10.12 23.25 -11.96
C HIS A 165 9.78 23.90 -13.30
N ILE A 166 9.68 25.24 -13.33
CA ILE A 166 9.38 26.02 -14.53
C ILE A 166 10.68 26.68 -14.99
N GLY A 167 11.10 26.37 -16.23
CA GLY A 167 12.47 26.62 -16.69
C GLY A 167 13.33 25.37 -16.50
N GLY A 168 14.22 25.09 -17.46
CA GLY A 168 15.02 23.86 -17.47
C GLY A 168 16.11 23.86 -18.53
N PHE A 169 15.86 24.51 -19.68
CA PHE A 169 16.86 24.71 -20.73
C PHE A 169 18.01 25.62 -20.25
N GLY A 170 19.24 25.16 -20.45
CA GLY A 170 20.47 25.85 -20.06
C GLY A 170 20.82 25.72 -18.58
N ILE A 171 20.20 24.77 -17.86
CA ILE A 171 20.51 24.47 -16.44
C ILE A 171 21.34 23.19 -16.32
N PHE A 172 21.19 22.26 -17.24
CA PHE A 172 21.97 21.01 -17.26
C PHE A 172 23.27 21.19 -18.04
N GLU A 173 24.27 20.36 -17.73
CA GLU A 173 25.56 20.35 -18.47
C GLU A 173 25.41 19.66 -19.83
N LEU A 174 24.64 18.57 -19.89
CA LEU A 174 24.15 17.98 -21.13
C LEU A 174 22.78 18.57 -21.46
N GLU A 175 22.47 18.80 -22.73
CA GLU A 175 21.20 19.41 -23.16
C GLU A 175 20.62 18.67 -24.37
N ASN A 176 19.28 18.62 -24.48
CA ASN A 176 18.57 18.05 -25.62
C ASN A 176 17.23 18.79 -25.87
N SER A 177 16.53 18.44 -26.94
CA SER A 177 15.27 19.08 -27.35
C SER A 177 14.10 18.94 -26.34
N THR A 178 14.20 17.99 -25.41
CA THR A 178 13.18 17.65 -24.41
C THR A 178 13.55 17.99 -22.96
N ALA A 179 14.77 18.47 -22.70
CA ALA A 179 15.33 18.63 -21.35
C ALA A 179 14.45 19.48 -20.42
N GLY A 180 13.82 20.54 -20.94
CA GLY A 180 12.87 21.38 -20.22
C GLY A 180 11.58 20.68 -19.73
N PHE A 181 11.38 19.39 -20.03
CA PHE A 181 10.32 18.54 -19.51
C PHE A 181 10.76 17.57 -18.41
N TYR A 182 12.08 17.44 -18.19
CA TYR A 182 12.71 16.61 -17.17
C TYR A 182 13.39 17.49 -16.14
N THR A 183 12.63 18.03 -15.19
CA THR A 183 13.06 19.13 -14.31
C THR A 183 12.79 18.90 -12.83
N SER A 184 12.32 17.71 -12.45
CA SER A 184 11.95 17.43 -11.06
C SER A 184 13.15 17.40 -10.12
N SER A 185 14.29 16.89 -10.59
CA SER A 185 15.55 16.91 -9.86
C SER A 185 15.99 18.34 -9.50
N ILE A 186 15.75 19.32 -10.38
CA ILE A 186 16.01 20.75 -10.11
C ILE A 186 15.10 21.24 -8.98
N ARG A 187 13.80 20.91 -9.01
CA ARG A 187 12.85 21.25 -7.94
C ARG A 187 13.30 20.65 -6.60
N ILE A 188 13.63 19.36 -6.59
CA ILE A 188 14.03 18.60 -5.40
C ILE A 188 15.31 19.19 -4.81
N ALA A 189 16.36 19.34 -5.62
CA ALA A 189 17.68 19.76 -5.14
C ALA A 189 17.78 21.25 -4.74
N ASN A 190 16.81 22.09 -5.15
CA ASN A 190 16.70 23.50 -4.75
C ASN A 190 15.67 23.76 -3.64
N ALA A 191 14.80 22.80 -3.32
CA ALA A 191 13.89 22.92 -2.18
C ALA A 191 14.65 22.59 -0.88
N SER A 192 14.27 23.21 0.24
CA SER A 192 14.72 22.82 1.59
C SER A 192 13.80 21.79 2.25
N SER A 193 12.58 21.65 1.76
CA SER A 193 11.57 20.71 2.24
C SER A 193 11.06 19.89 1.06
N GLN A 194 11.04 18.58 1.23
CA GLN A 194 10.54 17.63 0.25
C GLN A 194 9.04 17.34 0.48
N PRO A 195 8.34 16.68 -0.46
CA PRO A 195 6.91 16.40 -0.36
C PRO A 195 6.57 15.59 0.88
N THR A 196 5.44 15.85 1.53
CA THR A 196 4.85 14.92 2.51
C THR A 196 4.62 13.56 1.86
N SER A 197 4.59 12.49 2.67
CA SER A 197 4.13 11.19 2.20
C SER A 197 2.72 11.27 1.60
N PHE A 198 2.40 10.32 0.72
CA PHE A 198 1.16 10.37 -0.04
C PHE A 198 -0.04 10.00 0.83
N HIS A 199 -0.88 11.00 1.10
CA HIS A 199 -2.21 10.82 1.64
C HIS A 199 -3.26 11.28 0.62
N ARG A 200 -4.12 10.37 0.15
CA ARG A 200 -5.06 10.69 -0.94
C ARG A 200 -6.06 11.80 -0.58
N GLY A 201 -6.38 11.98 0.70
CA GLY A 201 -7.25 13.06 1.17
C GLY A 201 -6.68 14.47 0.94
N ASP A 202 -5.35 14.61 1.00
CA ASP A 202 -4.67 15.91 0.96
C ASP A 202 -4.20 16.30 -0.45
N VAL A 203 -4.51 15.47 -1.46
CA VAL A 203 -4.21 15.76 -2.86
C VAL A 203 -5.02 16.99 -3.30
N PRO A 204 -4.37 18.07 -3.74
CA PRO A 204 -5.08 19.26 -4.17
C PRO A 204 -5.71 19.06 -5.54
N ASP A 205 -6.85 19.71 -5.75
CA ASP A 205 -7.47 19.85 -7.07
C ASP A 205 -6.50 20.52 -8.05
N GLY A 206 -6.52 20.05 -9.30
CA GLY A 206 -5.50 20.44 -10.29
C GLY A 206 -6.00 20.32 -11.71
N ASN A 207 -5.61 21.26 -12.56
CA ASN A 207 -5.83 21.20 -14.01
C ASN A 207 -7.30 20.95 -14.42
N GLY A 208 -8.26 21.45 -13.62
CA GLY A 208 -9.70 21.29 -13.86
C GLY A 208 -10.35 20.05 -13.26
N TYR A 209 -9.63 19.25 -12.46
CA TYR A 209 -10.14 18.01 -11.85
C TYR A 209 -10.14 18.02 -10.32
N HIS A 210 -11.15 17.36 -9.74
CA HIS A 210 -11.24 17.07 -8.32
C HIS A 210 -10.44 15.82 -7.97
N PHE A 211 -9.35 15.98 -7.22
CA PHE A 211 -8.41 14.89 -6.90
C PHE A 211 -8.40 14.47 -5.43
N SER A 212 -8.88 15.31 -4.51
CA SER A 212 -8.93 14.98 -3.08
C SER A 212 -9.79 13.73 -2.85
N GLY A 213 -9.18 12.69 -2.27
CA GLY A 213 -9.76 11.37 -2.07
C GLY A 213 -9.85 10.50 -3.33
N GLN A 214 -9.54 11.03 -4.52
CA GLN A 214 -9.78 10.37 -5.82
C GLN A 214 -8.53 9.85 -6.52
N LEU A 215 -7.32 10.02 -5.94
CA LEU A 215 -6.10 9.41 -6.46
C LEU A 215 -5.61 8.23 -5.62
N PHE A 216 -5.04 7.24 -6.30
CA PHE A 216 -4.22 6.19 -5.71
C PHE A 216 -2.86 6.11 -6.41
N ILE A 217 -1.81 5.73 -5.68
CA ILE A 217 -0.58 5.26 -6.31
C ILE A 217 -0.75 3.76 -6.62
N VAL A 218 -0.60 3.37 -7.89
CA VAL A 218 -0.92 2.01 -8.34
C VAL A 218 0.33 1.29 -8.84
N THR A 219 0.56 0.10 -8.30
CA THR A 219 1.71 -0.76 -8.59
C THR A 219 1.27 -2.18 -8.94
N ARG A 220 2.21 -3.01 -9.41
CA ARG A 220 1.97 -4.41 -9.80
C ARG A 220 2.97 -5.37 -9.18
N LEU A 221 2.50 -6.50 -8.67
CA LEU A 221 3.33 -7.67 -8.37
C LEU A 221 3.23 -8.62 -9.56
N ASP A 222 4.24 -8.59 -10.42
CA ASP A 222 4.18 -9.19 -11.75
C ASP A 222 5.59 -9.54 -12.27
N GLY A 223 5.62 -10.24 -13.39
CA GLY A 223 6.82 -10.74 -14.06
C GLY A 223 6.40 -11.60 -15.25
N PHE A 224 7.18 -12.60 -15.64
CA PHE A 224 6.72 -13.59 -16.62
C PHE A 224 5.81 -14.67 -16.00
N ASP A 225 5.89 -14.85 -14.68
CA ASP A 225 5.04 -15.76 -13.91
C ASP A 225 4.88 -15.28 -12.46
N TYR A 226 4.19 -16.08 -11.64
CA TYR A 226 3.97 -15.80 -10.23
C TYR A 226 5.21 -16.03 -9.35
N GLN A 227 6.21 -16.77 -9.83
CA GLN A 227 7.47 -16.95 -9.11
C GLN A 227 8.31 -15.68 -9.20
N ASP A 228 8.39 -15.04 -10.37
CA ASP A 228 8.99 -13.70 -10.52
C ASP A 228 8.33 -12.69 -9.57
N ALA A 229 6.99 -12.69 -9.51
CA ALA A 229 6.22 -11.77 -8.68
C ALA A 229 6.47 -11.96 -7.17
N ARG A 230 6.63 -13.20 -6.69
CA ARG A 230 7.01 -13.48 -5.30
C ARG A 230 8.47 -13.15 -5.03
N ALA A 231 9.38 -13.54 -5.92
CA ALA A 231 10.79 -13.21 -5.80
C ALA A 231 11.03 -11.68 -5.79
N LEU A 232 10.17 -10.90 -6.45
CA LEU A 232 10.16 -9.44 -6.36
C LEU A 232 9.80 -8.94 -4.96
N VAL A 233 8.79 -9.54 -4.31
CA VAL A 233 8.46 -9.26 -2.90
C VAL A 233 9.64 -9.66 -1.99
N ASP A 234 10.26 -10.81 -2.21
CA ASP A 234 11.41 -11.27 -1.42
C ASP A 234 12.55 -10.25 -1.46
N ARG A 235 12.88 -9.75 -2.67
CA ARG A 235 13.88 -8.69 -2.85
C ARG A 235 13.46 -7.38 -2.21
N ALA A 236 12.18 -7.04 -2.18
CA ALA A 236 11.68 -5.84 -1.52
C ALA A 236 11.79 -5.90 0.02
N ILE A 237 11.67 -7.09 0.61
CA ILE A 237 11.92 -7.32 2.05
C ILE A 237 13.43 -7.35 2.35
N MET A 238 14.22 -8.08 1.56
CA MET A 238 15.68 -8.14 1.73
C MET A 238 16.35 -6.76 1.66
N ALA A 239 15.78 -5.84 0.89
CA ALA A 239 16.30 -4.48 0.74
C ALA A 239 16.18 -3.61 2.00
N GLU A 240 15.46 -4.08 3.03
CA GLU A 240 15.29 -3.38 4.30
C GLU A 240 16.30 -3.83 5.38
N GLU A 241 17.04 -4.91 5.12
CA GLU A 241 18.08 -5.41 6.01
C GLU A 241 19.42 -4.66 5.86
N GLN A 242 19.68 -4.10 4.67
CA GLN A 242 20.92 -3.40 4.35
C GLN A 242 20.71 -2.31 3.31
N VAL A 243 21.24 -1.12 3.58
CA VAL A 243 21.30 -0.01 2.62
C VAL A 243 22.15 -0.40 1.40
N PRO A 244 21.66 -0.27 0.15
CA PRO A 244 22.40 -0.64 -1.06
C PRO A 244 23.73 0.11 -1.20
N ASP A 245 24.78 -0.63 -1.56
CA ASP A 245 26.16 -0.13 -1.70
C ASP A 245 26.67 -0.12 -3.14
N ALA A 246 25.99 -0.80 -4.06
CA ALA A 246 26.31 -0.76 -5.49
C ALA A 246 25.93 0.60 -6.13
N PRO A 247 26.54 0.98 -7.26
CA PRO A 247 26.24 2.25 -7.92
C PRO A 247 24.77 2.41 -8.32
N ILE A 248 24.23 3.60 -8.06
CA ILE A 248 23.07 4.13 -8.77
C ILE A 248 23.54 4.52 -10.18
N THR A 249 23.19 3.70 -11.17
CA THR A 249 23.72 3.81 -12.53
C THR A 249 22.73 4.50 -13.44
N CYS A 250 23.15 5.58 -14.08
CA CYS A 250 22.51 6.09 -15.29
C CYS A 250 23.39 5.78 -16.50
N MET A 251 22.80 5.51 -17.66
CA MET A 251 23.54 5.31 -18.91
C MET A 251 22.86 6.05 -20.04
N ALA A 252 23.66 6.76 -20.84
CA ALA A 252 23.22 7.42 -22.06
C ALA A 252 22.39 6.46 -22.92
N SER A 253 21.32 6.99 -23.50
CA SER A 253 20.35 6.23 -24.27
C SER A 253 20.82 6.01 -25.71
N ALA A 254 20.22 5.03 -26.39
CA ALA A 254 20.66 4.61 -27.73
C ALA A 254 20.38 5.64 -28.84
N ASP A 255 19.47 6.58 -28.63
CA ASP A 255 19.01 7.58 -29.61
C ASP A 255 18.38 8.81 -28.94
N GLU A 256 18.18 9.92 -29.68
CA GLU A 256 17.62 11.17 -29.12
C GLU A 256 16.22 11.02 -28.53
N ALA A 257 15.35 10.20 -29.16
CA ALA A 257 13.97 10.05 -28.70
C ALA A 257 13.90 9.32 -27.36
N ARG A 258 14.78 8.33 -27.14
CA ARG A 258 14.94 7.60 -25.88
C ARG A 258 15.81 8.34 -24.87
N GLY A 259 16.77 9.14 -25.33
CA GLY A 259 17.67 9.98 -24.52
C GLY A 259 17.05 11.23 -23.94
N ALA A 260 15.72 11.33 -23.94
CA ALA A 260 14.98 12.51 -23.51
C ALA A 260 15.33 12.94 -22.07
N ARG A 261 15.58 11.97 -21.19
CA ARG A 261 15.94 12.14 -19.77
C ARG A 261 17.45 12.24 -19.51
N ASP A 262 18.32 11.95 -20.48
CA ASP A 262 19.77 11.85 -20.27
C ASP A 262 20.41 13.09 -19.59
N PRO A 263 20.04 14.35 -19.95
CA PRO A 263 20.43 15.55 -19.20
C PRO A 263 20.17 15.52 -17.70
N GLU A 264 18.97 15.08 -17.32
CA GLU A 264 18.55 15.01 -15.93
C GLU A 264 19.25 13.85 -15.20
N CYS A 265 19.41 12.71 -15.89
CA CYS A 265 20.15 11.56 -15.38
C CYS A 265 21.62 11.91 -15.06
N HIS A 266 22.30 12.66 -15.94
CA HIS A 266 23.65 13.15 -15.68
C HIS A 266 23.70 14.06 -14.44
N TYR A 267 22.83 15.08 -14.39
CA TYR A 267 22.74 16.01 -13.27
C TYR A 267 22.46 15.31 -11.92
N VAL A 268 21.51 14.37 -11.90
CA VAL A 268 21.19 13.56 -10.71
C VAL A 268 22.36 12.70 -10.27
N SER A 269 23.09 12.09 -11.20
CA SER A 269 24.27 11.26 -10.87
C SER A 269 25.37 12.10 -10.22
N SER A 270 25.68 13.27 -10.78
CA SER A 270 26.67 14.21 -10.20
C SER A 270 26.24 14.77 -8.83
N LEU A 271 24.93 15.02 -8.63
CA LEU A 271 24.40 15.42 -7.32
C LEU A 271 24.54 14.31 -6.26
N LEU A 272 24.33 13.05 -6.64
CA LEU A 272 24.46 11.90 -5.74
C LEU A 272 25.94 11.65 -5.40
N GLU A 273 26.82 11.62 -6.40
CA GLU A 273 28.26 11.48 -6.23
C GLU A 273 28.83 12.59 -5.33
N GLY A 274 28.49 13.85 -5.60
CA GLY A 274 28.91 15.01 -4.80
C GLY A 274 28.41 14.99 -3.35
N ALA A 275 27.31 14.29 -3.09
CA ALA A 275 26.79 14.04 -1.74
C ALA A 275 27.35 12.77 -1.07
N GLY A 276 28.28 12.06 -1.72
CA GLY A 276 28.92 10.84 -1.21
C GLY A 276 28.10 9.55 -1.40
N ILE A 277 27.06 9.57 -2.25
CA ILE A 277 26.32 8.38 -2.64
C ILE A 277 26.98 7.76 -3.87
N ASN A 278 27.18 6.44 -3.85
CA ASN A 278 27.76 5.71 -4.97
C ASN A 278 26.83 5.80 -6.20
N SER A 279 27.24 6.57 -7.21
CA SER A 279 26.46 6.80 -8.44
C SER A 279 27.40 7.06 -9.62
N GLU A 280 26.99 6.67 -10.82
CA GLU A 280 27.73 6.91 -12.06
C GLU A 280 26.78 7.25 -13.23
N PHE A 281 27.22 8.15 -14.11
CA PHE A 281 26.61 8.35 -15.44
C PHE A 281 27.56 7.82 -16.52
N LEU A 282 27.14 6.78 -17.24
CA LEU A 282 27.87 6.23 -18.38
C LEU A 282 27.56 7.10 -19.61
N LEU A 283 28.56 7.87 -20.07
CA LEU A 283 28.44 8.83 -21.18
C LEU A 283 28.15 8.20 -22.55
N GLU A 284 28.50 6.93 -22.74
CA GLU A 284 28.25 6.18 -23.98
C GLU A 284 27.24 5.06 -23.72
N HIS A 285 26.35 4.83 -24.69
CA HIS A 285 25.38 3.74 -24.65
C HIS A 285 26.05 2.39 -24.95
N ASP A 286 25.95 1.42 -24.03
CA ASP A 286 26.41 0.04 -24.24
C ASP A 286 25.28 -0.98 -24.06
N ALA A 287 24.74 -1.46 -25.18
CA ALA A 287 23.71 -2.51 -25.20
C ALA A 287 24.21 -3.89 -24.74
N ALA A 288 25.53 -4.07 -24.59
CA ALA A 288 26.19 -5.28 -24.10
C ALA A 288 26.88 -5.09 -22.74
N LEU A 289 26.57 -3.99 -22.03
CA LEU A 289 27.09 -3.66 -20.70
C LEU A 289 26.98 -4.86 -19.77
N SER A 290 28.09 -5.36 -19.25
CA SER A 290 28.10 -6.61 -18.47
C SER A 290 29.10 -6.56 -17.32
N GLY A 291 28.91 -7.42 -16.31
CA GLY A 291 29.74 -7.49 -15.11
C GLY A 291 29.48 -6.39 -14.07
N LYS A 292 28.51 -5.50 -14.28
CA LYS A 292 28.09 -4.50 -13.30
C LYS A 292 27.16 -5.12 -12.25
N THR A 293 27.22 -4.57 -11.05
CA THR A 293 26.17 -4.71 -10.02
C THR A 293 25.62 -3.32 -9.74
N MET A 294 24.30 -3.16 -9.64
CA MET A 294 23.64 -1.84 -9.59
C MET A 294 22.55 -1.77 -8.52
N SER A 295 22.43 -0.61 -7.87
CA SER A 295 21.33 -0.28 -6.94
C SER A 295 20.18 0.47 -7.60
N ALA A 296 20.39 0.98 -8.81
CA ALA A 296 19.35 1.47 -9.71
C ALA A 296 19.92 1.53 -11.14
N TYR A 297 19.05 1.48 -12.15
CA TYR A 297 19.47 1.59 -13.56
C TYR A 297 18.49 2.42 -14.40
N LEU A 298 18.92 3.57 -14.89
CA LEU A 298 18.15 4.42 -15.81
C LEU A 298 18.86 4.51 -17.16
N THR A 299 18.16 4.18 -18.25
CA THR A 299 18.64 4.35 -19.63
C THR A 299 17.44 4.36 -20.60
N GLY A 300 17.68 4.29 -21.91
CA GLY A 300 16.64 4.18 -22.93
C GLY A 300 17.15 3.46 -24.19
N ALA A 301 16.64 2.25 -24.46
CA ALA A 301 16.94 1.51 -25.69
C ALA A 301 15.85 0.48 -26.05
N ALA A 302 15.72 0.21 -27.35
CA ALA A 302 14.80 -0.79 -27.89
C ALA A 302 15.15 -2.22 -27.44
N ASN A 303 16.45 -2.55 -27.46
CA ASN A 303 17.01 -3.85 -27.05
C ASN A 303 18.08 -3.64 -25.96
N LEU A 304 17.92 -4.30 -24.82
CA LEU A 304 18.91 -4.37 -23.73
C LEU A 304 19.15 -5.81 -23.26
N HIS A 305 18.88 -6.83 -24.08
CA HIS A 305 18.90 -8.24 -23.64
C HIS A 305 20.25 -8.65 -23.03
N ALA A 306 21.35 -8.39 -23.72
CA ALA A 306 22.69 -8.69 -23.22
C ALA A 306 23.05 -7.87 -21.97
N ALA A 307 22.61 -6.60 -21.91
CA ALA A 307 22.81 -5.75 -20.74
C ALA A 307 21.99 -6.18 -19.50
N ILE A 308 20.87 -6.88 -19.70
CA ILE A 308 20.09 -7.47 -18.60
C ILE A 308 20.77 -8.75 -18.11
N ASP A 309 21.03 -9.68 -19.01
CA ASP A 309 21.57 -11.01 -18.68
C ASP A 309 23.01 -10.93 -18.12
N GLY A 310 23.78 -9.91 -18.51
CA GLY A 310 25.17 -9.70 -18.11
C GLY A 310 25.38 -9.01 -16.76
N ASN A 311 24.35 -8.47 -16.12
CA ASN A 311 24.45 -7.62 -14.92
C ASN A 311 23.68 -8.18 -13.72
N ARG A 312 23.86 -7.53 -12.55
CA ARG A 312 23.16 -7.87 -11.31
C ARG A 312 22.48 -6.64 -10.72
N TYR A 313 21.24 -6.82 -10.28
CA TYR A 313 20.47 -5.79 -9.58
C TYR A 313 20.42 -6.15 -8.08
N GLN A 314 20.76 -5.21 -7.20
CA GLN A 314 20.64 -5.43 -5.76
C GLN A 314 19.17 -5.46 -5.31
N PRO A 315 18.84 -6.10 -4.17
CA PRO A 315 17.57 -5.91 -3.49
C PRO A 315 17.25 -4.42 -3.35
N GLY A 316 16.02 -4.03 -3.68
CA GLY A 316 15.58 -2.63 -3.70
C GLY A 316 15.84 -1.89 -5.01
N ALA A 317 16.55 -2.48 -5.97
CA ALA A 317 16.90 -1.79 -7.21
C ALA A 317 15.69 -1.39 -8.06
N PHE A 318 15.63 -0.10 -8.39
CA PHE A 318 14.68 0.49 -9.34
C PHE A 318 15.31 0.60 -10.73
N VAL A 319 14.59 0.17 -11.76
CA VAL A 319 15.03 0.22 -13.15
C VAL A 319 13.96 0.88 -14.04
N ASP A 320 14.37 1.74 -14.96
CA ASP A 320 13.46 2.26 -15.99
C ASP A 320 14.19 2.39 -17.32
N ASN A 321 13.73 1.62 -18.30
CA ASN A 321 14.17 1.68 -19.68
C ASN A 321 13.20 2.57 -20.47
N LEU A 322 13.64 3.78 -20.81
CA LEU A 322 12.87 4.74 -21.59
C LEU A 322 12.74 4.26 -23.04
N THR A 323 11.76 3.39 -23.27
CA THR A 323 11.37 2.90 -24.59
C THR A 323 9.87 2.60 -24.62
N SER A 324 9.25 2.86 -25.77
CA SER A 324 7.86 2.51 -26.04
C SER A 324 7.61 1.01 -25.81
N PHE A 325 6.38 0.63 -25.48
CA PHE A 325 5.94 -0.76 -25.35
C PHE A 325 6.67 -1.66 -24.34
N GLY A 326 7.56 -1.14 -23.48
CA GLY A 326 8.29 -1.97 -22.50
C GLY A 326 7.37 -2.81 -21.59
N ALA A 327 6.16 -2.32 -21.31
CA ALA A 327 5.10 -3.00 -20.57
C ALA A 327 3.89 -3.39 -21.44
N ALA A 328 4.06 -3.56 -22.76
CA ALA A 328 2.96 -4.01 -23.63
C ALA A 328 2.41 -5.37 -23.18
N PRO A 329 1.10 -5.65 -23.28
CA PRO A 329 0.54 -6.83 -22.60
C PRO A 329 1.14 -8.17 -23.04
N GLY A 330 1.50 -8.31 -24.32
CA GLY A 330 2.20 -9.50 -24.85
C GLY A 330 3.61 -9.73 -24.29
N ASN A 331 4.29 -8.68 -23.83
CA ASN A 331 5.65 -8.77 -23.26
C ASN A 331 5.71 -9.55 -21.92
N PHE A 332 4.57 -9.95 -21.35
CA PHE A 332 4.46 -10.71 -20.10
C PHE A 332 4.04 -12.17 -20.30
N ILE A 333 3.88 -12.63 -21.54
CA ILE A 333 3.41 -13.97 -21.90
C ILE A 333 4.58 -14.84 -22.33
N CYS A 334 4.68 -16.06 -21.82
CA CYS A 334 5.63 -17.07 -22.29
C CYS A 334 4.97 -18.08 -23.23
N SER A 335 5.79 -18.94 -23.84
CA SER A 335 5.30 -20.19 -24.44
C SER A 335 4.58 -21.08 -23.42
N ASN A 336 3.69 -21.96 -23.89
CA ASN A 336 2.89 -22.85 -23.04
C ASN A 336 3.73 -23.80 -22.15
N ASP A 337 4.99 -24.04 -22.51
CA ASP A 337 5.96 -24.85 -21.75
C ASP A 337 6.90 -24.01 -20.87
N GLY A 338 6.73 -22.68 -20.86
CA GLY A 338 7.55 -21.72 -20.12
C GLY A 338 8.99 -21.53 -20.64
N THR A 339 9.38 -22.18 -21.74
CA THR A 339 10.77 -22.17 -22.23
C THR A 339 11.17 -20.88 -22.94
N GLN A 340 10.21 -20.13 -23.50
CA GLN A 340 10.42 -18.88 -24.19
C GLN A 340 9.65 -17.75 -23.50
N CYS A 341 10.36 -16.78 -22.92
CA CYS A 341 9.79 -15.63 -22.21
C CYS A 341 10.44 -14.31 -22.65
N PRO A 342 9.67 -13.34 -23.19
CA PRO A 342 8.30 -13.50 -23.66
C PRO A 342 8.24 -14.33 -24.96
N LEU A 343 7.03 -14.78 -25.30
CA LEU A 343 6.71 -15.45 -26.56
C LEU A 343 6.92 -14.54 -27.77
N GLU A 344 6.50 -13.27 -27.65
CA GLU A 344 6.74 -12.21 -28.62
C GLU A 344 7.14 -10.93 -27.87
N GLU A 345 7.98 -10.09 -28.49
CA GLU A 345 8.52 -8.89 -27.85
C GLU A 345 8.53 -7.72 -28.83
N ASN A 346 7.78 -6.66 -28.51
CA ASN A 346 7.77 -5.44 -29.33
C ASN A 346 9.04 -4.61 -29.15
N GLN A 347 9.42 -4.42 -27.88
CA GLN A 347 10.57 -3.72 -27.33
C GLN A 347 10.89 -4.39 -26.00
N THR A 348 12.12 -4.25 -25.49
CA THR A 348 12.60 -4.95 -24.28
C THR A 348 11.58 -4.94 -23.14
N SER A 349 11.10 -6.14 -22.79
CA SER A 349 10.11 -6.37 -21.74
C SER A 349 10.66 -6.01 -20.37
N ILE A 350 9.90 -5.23 -19.60
CA ILE A 350 10.26 -4.90 -18.22
C ILE A 350 10.25 -6.13 -17.30
N ALA A 351 9.54 -7.21 -17.67
CA ALA A 351 9.57 -8.49 -16.96
C ALA A 351 10.96 -9.15 -17.02
N ARG A 352 11.79 -8.88 -18.04
CA ARG A 352 13.20 -9.35 -18.08
C ARG A 352 14.01 -8.79 -16.92
N PHE A 353 13.87 -7.50 -16.64
CA PHE A 353 14.56 -6.87 -15.50
C PHE A 353 14.07 -7.46 -14.16
N VAL A 354 12.76 -7.71 -14.00
CA VAL A 354 12.23 -8.40 -12.79
C VAL A 354 12.87 -9.78 -12.63
N ARG A 355 12.91 -10.59 -13.69
CA ARG A 355 13.52 -11.92 -13.69
C ARG A 355 15.03 -11.88 -13.42
N ALA A 356 15.72 -10.85 -13.90
CA ALA A 356 17.14 -10.61 -13.63
C ALA A 356 17.44 -10.06 -12.21
N GLY A 357 16.41 -9.74 -11.43
CA GLY A 357 16.55 -9.33 -10.02
C GLY A 357 16.21 -7.88 -9.70
N ALA A 358 15.70 -7.07 -10.65
CA ALA A 358 15.18 -5.76 -10.32
C ALA A 358 13.99 -5.88 -9.34
N THR A 359 13.88 -4.95 -8.39
CA THR A 359 12.83 -4.98 -7.35
C THR A 359 11.65 -4.08 -7.72
N ALA A 360 11.91 -3.03 -8.50
CA ALA A 360 10.88 -2.23 -9.14
C ALA A 360 11.29 -1.86 -10.56
N VAL A 361 10.35 -1.89 -11.50
CA VAL A 361 10.57 -1.58 -12.91
C VAL A 361 9.42 -0.72 -13.46
N HIS A 362 9.74 0.31 -14.25
CA HIS A 362 8.74 1.10 -14.96
C HIS A 362 8.78 0.83 -16.47
N GLY A 363 7.61 0.91 -17.13
CA GLY A 363 7.49 0.88 -18.59
C GLY A 363 6.11 1.32 -19.07
N SER A 364 5.93 1.45 -20.39
CA SER A 364 4.64 1.85 -20.99
C SER A 364 3.88 0.68 -21.62
N VAL A 365 2.56 0.62 -21.43
CA VAL A 365 1.71 -0.44 -22.00
C VAL A 365 1.41 -0.25 -23.49
N ASN A 366 1.65 0.93 -24.03
CA ASN A 366 1.44 1.32 -25.43
C ASN A 366 2.48 2.40 -25.81
N GLU A 367 2.47 2.89 -27.05
CA GLU A 367 3.30 4.01 -27.50
C GLU A 367 3.07 5.26 -26.61
N PRO A 368 4.08 5.75 -25.88
CA PRO A 368 4.01 6.96 -25.09
C PRO A 368 4.60 8.15 -25.86
N LEU A 369 4.31 9.38 -25.41
CA LEU A 369 5.27 10.46 -25.64
C LEU A 369 6.41 10.28 -24.62
N ASN A 370 7.66 10.44 -25.03
CA ASN A 370 8.83 10.24 -24.15
C ASN A 370 8.72 11.03 -22.83
N VAL A 371 8.26 12.29 -22.89
CA VAL A 371 7.97 13.18 -21.74
C VAL A 371 6.99 12.64 -20.66
N CYS A 372 6.41 11.46 -20.85
CA CYS A 372 5.54 10.81 -19.87
C CYS A 372 6.26 9.91 -18.86
N PHE A 373 7.52 9.54 -19.12
CA PHE A 373 8.30 8.69 -18.22
C PHE A 373 8.68 9.42 -16.91
N PRO A 374 8.86 8.70 -15.79
CA PRO A 374 9.32 9.27 -14.54
C PRO A 374 10.64 10.04 -14.70
N ASN A 375 10.71 11.21 -14.10
CA ASN A 375 11.93 12.02 -14.04
C ASN A 375 13.00 11.34 -13.15
N ALA A 376 14.28 11.64 -13.43
CA ALA A 376 15.42 11.09 -12.69
C ALA A 376 15.46 11.57 -11.22
N GLY A 377 14.75 12.66 -10.88
CA GLY A 377 14.48 13.06 -9.50
C GLY A 377 13.86 11.97 -8.62
N THR A 378 13.32 10.89 -9.21
CA THR A 378 12.96 9.65 -8.51
C THR A 378 14.10 9.16 -7.62
N LEU A 379 15.34 9.14 -8.12
CA LEU A 379 16.51 8.64 -7.38
C LEU A 379 16.89 9.57 -6.21
N LEU A 380 16.63 10.88 -6.34
CA LEU A 380 16.88 11.84 -5.26
C LEU A 380 15.91 11.62 -4.09
N LEU A 381 14.62 11.42 -4.35
CA LEU A 381 13.65 11.08 -3.31
C LEU A 381 13.92 9.68 -2.73
N TYR A 382 14.21 8.70 -3.58
CA TYR A 382 14.39 7.31 -3.14
C TYR A 382 15.58 7.18 -2.17
N THR A 383 16.69 7.88 -2.44
CA THR A 383 17.85 7.96 -1.52
C THR A 383 17.61 8.82 -0.26
N MET A 384 16.47 9.51 -0.16
CA MET A 384 16.03 10.25 1.04
C MET A 384 15.00 9.47 1.87
N GLY A 385 14.80 8.17 1.59
CA GLY A 385 13.97 7.27 2.39
C GLY A 385 12.50 7.20 2.00
N TYR A 386 12.09 7.88 0.92
CA TYR A 386 10.78 7.66 0.32
C TYR A 386 10.68 6.22 -0.20
N ASN A 387 9.47 5.67 -0.23
CA ASN A 387 9.26 4.39 -0.90
C ASN A 387 9.29 4.54 -2.43
N VAL A 388 9.49 3.45 -3.16
CA VAL A 388 9.64 3.49 -4.62
C VAL A 388 8.38 4.01 -5.33
N ALA A 389 7.20 3.72 -4.80
CA ALA A 389 5.94 4.13 -5.39
C ALA A 389 5.72 5.65 -5.30
N GLU A 390 5.97 6.26 -4.15
CA GLU A 390 6.00 7.73 -3.97
C GLU A 390 7.13 8.37 -4.77
N SER A 391 8.32 7.79 -4.74
CA SER A 391 9.49 8.29 -5.47
C SER A 391 9.22 8.36 -6.97
N VAL A 392 8.56 7.35 -7.55
CA VAL A 392 8.13 7.38 -8.96
C VAL A 392 6.96 8.34 -9.15
N PHE A 393 5.94 8.31 -8.28
CA PHE A 393 4.72 9.11 -8.43
C PHE A 393 4.98 10.62 -8.38
N PHE A 394 5.76 11.12 -7.44
CA PHE A 394 6.13 12.54 -7.36
C PHE A 394 7.00 13.01 -8.53
N ASN A 395 7.53 12.07 -9.33
CA ASN A 395 8.32 12.30 -10.54
C ASN A 395 7.58 11.89 -11.82
N GLN A 396 6.35 11.38 -11.72
CA GLN A 396 5.43 11.08 -12.81
C GLN A 396 4.63 12.34 -13.14
N ARG A 397 4.86 12.90 -14.33
CA ARG A 397 4.23 14.17 -14.74
C ARG A 397 2.76 14.07 -15.11
N PHE A 398 2.34 12.96 -15.72
CA PHE A 398 0.98 12.80 -16.27
C PHE A 398 0.29 11.55 -15.72
N LEU A 399 -0.98 11.70 -15.35
CA LEU A 399 -1.88 10.63 -14.92
C LEU A 399 -2.69 10.11 -16.13
N TYR A 400 -3.43 9.01 -15.95
CA TYR A 400 -4.39 8.49 -16.94
C TYR A 400 -3.78 8.29 -18.35
N TRP A 401 -2.62 7.62 -18.39
CA TRP A 401 -1.78 7.42 -19.57
C TRP A 401 -1.25 5.96 -19.65
N GLN A 402 -0.17 5.72 -20.39
CA GLN A 402 0.38 4.39 -20.65
C GLN A 402 1.26 3.82 -19.52
N ASN A 403 1.57 4.60 -18.48
CA ASN A 403 2.59 4.26 -17.47
C ASN A 403 2.17 3.05 -16.62
N LEU A 404 3.14 2.19 -16.30
CA LEU A 404 2.96 1.01 -15.46
C LEU A 404 4.22 0.80 -14.61
N LEU A 405 4.04 0.73 -13.30
CA LEU A 405 5.09 0.41 -12.32
C LEU A 405 4.85 -1.01 -11.78
N VAL A 406 5.78 -1.94 -12.06
CA VAL A 406 5.86 -3.23 -11.37
C VAL A 406 6.82 -3.07 -10.19
N GLY A 407 6.45 -3.52 -9.02
CA GLY A 407 7.19 -3.29 -7.79
C GLY A 407 6.30 -3.44 -6.56
N ASP A 408 6.89 -3.81 -5.44
CA ASP A 408 6.29 -3.63 -4.12
C ASP A 408 6.33 -2.14 -3.80
N PRO A 409 5.18 -1.47 -3.60
CA PRO A 409 5.14 -0.03 -3.39
C PRO A 409 5.85 0.41 -2.13
N LEU A 410 5.97 -0.46 -1.13
CA LEU A 410 6.55 -0.13 0.18
C LEU A 410 8.07 -0.28 0.21
N THR A 411 8.72 -0.71 -0.89
CA THR A 411 10.18 -0.84 -0.98
C THR A 411 10.86 0.50 -0.67
N SER A 412 11.68 0.56 0.39
CA SER A 412 12.37 1.78 0.87
C SER A 412 13.80 1.49 1.35
N PRO A 413 14.76 1.17 0.47
CA PRO A 413 16.05 0.58 0.87
C PRO A 413 17.07 1.60 1.39
N TRP A 414 16.77 2.91 1.30
CA TRP A 414 17.52 3.97 1.97
C TRP A 414 16.80 4.54 3.21
N ALA A 415 15.73 3.87 3.67
CA ALA A 415 14.99 4.27 4.87
C ALA A 415 15.41 3.44 6.09
N ASP A 416 15.65 4.12 7.22
CA ASP A 416 15.78 3.48 8.52
C ASP A 416 14.39 3.34 9.14
N ARG A 417 13.86 2.11 9.25
CA ARG A 417 12.50 1.86 9.76
C ARG A 417 12.51 1.75 11.29
N PRO A 418 11.51 2.33 12.00
CA PRO A 418 11.29 2.07 13.42
C PRO A 418 11.17 0.58 13.74
N VAL A 419 12.03 0.09 14.63
CA VAL A 419 11.99 -1.28 15.13
C VAL A 419 10.90 -1.39 16.19
N ILE A 420 9.86 -2.19 15.89
CA ILE A 420 8.70 -2.38 16.78
C ILE A 420 8.88 -3.64 17.63
N SER A 421 8.65 -3.48 18.94
CA SER A 421 8.65 -4.57 19.91
C SER A 421 7.27 -4.69 20.57
N LEU A 422 6.77 -5.92 20.55
CA LEU A 422 5.50 -6.31 21.16
C LEU A 422 5.80 -7.39 22.21
N GLU A 423 5.55 -7.07 23.47
CA GLU A 423 5.61 -8.03 24.58
C GLU A 423 4.17 -8.34 25.01
N VAL A 424 3.86 -9.62 25.25
CA VAL A 424 2.52 -10.05 25.63
C VAL A 424 2.57 -10.69 27.01
N GLY A 425 1.67 -10.28 27.91
CA GLY A 425 1.50 -10.87 29.23
C GLY A 425 1.03 -12.33 29.19
N GLU A 426 0.73 -12.90 30.36
CA GLU A 426 0.43 -14.34 30.53
C GLU A 426 -0.63 -14.88 29.56
N GLU A 427 -0.47 -16.15 29.19
CA GLU A 427 -1.30 -16.85 28.21
C GLU A 427 -2.65 -17.27 28.80
N HIS A 428 -3.69 -17.34 27.96
CA HIS A 428 -5.06 -17.72 28.33
C HIS A 428 -5.78 -16.88 29.41
N ALA A 429 -5.22 -15.75 29.84
CA ALA A 429 -5.95 -14.79 30.67
C ALA A 429 -7.21 -14.28 29.94
N LEU A 430 -8.27 -13.96 30.71
CA LEU A 430 -9.52 -13.37 30.20
C LEU A 430 -9.32 -11.99 29.54
N ALA A 431 -8.16 -11.38 29.78
CA ALA A 431 -7.67 -10.23 29.04
C ALA A 431 -6.14 -10.31 29.01
N ARG A 432 -5.53 -9.94 27.89
CA ARG A 432 -4.06 -9.96 27.73
C ARG A 432 -3.51 -8.55 27.54
N THR A 433 -2.62 -8.15 28.45
CA THR A 433 -1.82 -6.93 28.28
C THR A 433 -0.80 -7.15 27.17
N VAL A 434 -0.77 -6.23 26.21
CA VAL A 434 0.26 -6.09 25.19
C VAL A 434 1.01 -4.80 25.46
N THR A 435 2.32 -4.91 25.72
CA THR A 435 3.21 -3.75 25.82
C THR A 435 3.79 -3.47 24.43
N VAL A 436 3.48 -2.30 23.90
CA VAL A 436 3.90 -1.82 22.58
C VAL A 436 5.03 -0.84 22.75
N SER A 437 6.14 -1.06 22.05
CA SER A 437 7.26 -0.13 22.02
C SER A 437 7.86 -0.03 20.62
N ALA A 438 8.49 1.10 20.36
CA ALA A 438 9.19 1.38 19.11
C ALA A 438 10.53 2.06 19.40
N GLN A 439 11.53 1.80 18.57
CA GLN A 439 12.85 2.43 18.63
C GLN A 439 13.29 2.87 17.23
N HIS A 440 13.88 4.04 17.13
CA HIS A 440 14.45 4.59 15.90
C HIS A 440 15.49 5.67 16.27
N PRO A 441 16.65 5.79 15.60
CA PRO A 441 17.71 6.72 16.00
C PRO A 441 17.28 8.19 16.06
N ASN A 442 16.36 8.61 15.19
CA ASN A 442 15.83 9.98 15.17
C ASN A 442 14.62 10.20 16.10
N GLY A 443 14.20 9.15 16.80
CA GLY A 443 12.96 9.09 17.57
C GLY A 443 11.75 8.65 16.74
N VAL A 444 10.67 8.35 17.44
CA VAL A 444 9.36 7.91 16.92
C VAL A 444 8.33 8.95 17.34
N ILE A 445 7.53 9.46 16.39
CA ILE A 445 6.54 10.53 16.64
C ILE A 445 5.12 10.03 16.83
N HIS A 446 4.83 8.82 16.34
CA HIS A 446 3.53 8.16 16.44
C HIS A 446 3.73 6.66 16.57
N LEU A 447 2.93 6.01 17.41
CA LEU A 447 2.88 4.57 17.59
C LEU A 447 1.41 4.16 17.74
N ALA A 448 0.89 3.38 16.79
CA ALA A 448 -0.47 2.86 16.79
C ALA A 448 -0.48 1.34 17.01
N LEU A 449 -1.56 0.86 17.62
CA LEU A 449 -1.89 -0.54 17.82
C LEU A 449 -3.28 -0.82 17.23
N TYR A 450 -3.33 -1.78 16.33
CA TYR A 450 -4.54 -2.31 15.72
C TYR A 450 -4.83 -3.71 16.26
N VAL A 451 -6.10 -4.05 16.46
CA VAL A 451 -6.56 -5.38 16.88
C VAL A 451 -7.66 -5.84 15.93
N ASP A 452 -7.41 -6.91 15.18
CA ASP A 452 -8.28 -7.42 14.09
C ASP A 452 -8.63 -6.31 13.07
N GLY A 453 -7.63 -5.55 12.62
CA GLY A 453 -7.80 -4.45 11.65
C GLY A 453 -8.19 -3.10 12.27
N ASP A 454 -8.91 -3.07 13.39
CA ASP A 454 -9.40 -1.83 14.00
C ASP A 454 -8.36 -1.12 14.88
N LEU A 455 -8.29 0.22 14.79
CA LEU A 455 -7.41 1.06 15.62
C LEU A 455 -7.86 1.00 17.08
N ALA A 456 -7.07 0.33 17.92
CA ALA A 456 -7.41 0.06 19.32
C ALA A 456 -6.73 1.04 20.29
N ALA A 457 -5.50 1.48 19.98
CA ALA A 457 -4.77 2.48 20.76
C ALA A 457 -3.74 3.23 19.89
N GLN A 458 -3.36 4.44 20.32
CA GLN A 458 -2.25 5.18 19.74
C GLN A 458 -1.61 6.12 20.77
N SER A 459 -0.34 6.47 20.54
CA SER A 459 0.46 7.32 21.41
C SER A 459 1.49 8.11 20.61
N GLY A 460 1.82 9.33 21.07
CA GLY A 460 2.98 10.11 20.61
C GLY A 460 4.29 9.75 21.33
N GLY A 461 4.30 8.65 22.11
CA GLY A 461 5.43 8.19 22.90
C GLY A 461 5.43 6.68 23.12
N THR A 462 6.57 6.15 23.55
CA THR A 462 6.90 4.71 23.63
C THR A 462 7.63 4.43 24.96
N PRO A 463 7.34 3.33 25.67
CA PRO A 463 6.31 2.31 25.41
C PRO A 463 4.90 2.76 25.85
N PHE A 464 3.87 1.98 25.48
CA PHE A 464 2.55 2.00 26.14
C PHE A 464 1.99 0.57 26.30
N GLU A 465 0.99 0.42 27.17
CA GLU A 465 0.29 -0.86 27.41
C GLU A 465 -1.16 -0.79 26.91
N PHE A 466 -1.65 -1.88 26.32
CA PHE A 466 -3.05 -2.05 25.91
C PHE A 466 -3.58 -3.41 26.35
N GLU A 467 -4.86 -3.50 26.68
CA GLU A 467 -5.48 -4.71 27.25
C GLU A 467 -6.49 -5.33 26.26
N VAL A 468 -6.13 -6.44 25.64
CA VAL A 468 -6.97 -7.16 24.66
C VAL A 468 -7.95 -8.08 25.40
N LYS A 469 -9.25 -7.76 25.33
CA LYS A 469 -10.33 -8.41 26.12
C LYS A 469 -11.25 -9.33 25.32
N SER A 470 -11.20 -9.22 24.01
CA SER A 470 -11.99 -10.01 23.07
C SER A 470 -11.46 -11.45 23.02
N PRO A 471 -12.25 -12.47 23.39
CA PRO A 471 -11.79 -13.86 23.39
C PRO A 471 -11.42 -14.40 22.00
N GLY A 472 -10.72 -15.53 21.98
CA GLY A 472 -10.29 -16.20 20.76
C GLY A 472 -8.90 -15.76 20.28
N THR A 473 -8.56 -16.10 19.03
CA THR A 473 -7.33 -15.63 18.38
C THR A 473 -7.55 -14.22 17.84
N ARG A 474 -6.66 -13.29 18.19
CA ARG A 474 -6.71 -11.88 17.78
C ARG A 474 -5.45 -11.50 17.00
N GLU A 475 -5.59 -10.83 15.87
CA GLU A 475 -4.47 -10.26 15.11
C GLU A 475 -4.06 -8.95 15.77
N ILE A 476 -2.78 -8.81 16.13
CA ILE A 476 -2.21 -7.59 16.69
C ILE A 476 -1.22 -7.02 15.68
N LEU A 477 -1.44 -5.80 15.22
CA LEU A 477 -0.55 -5.07 14.34
C LEU A 477 -0.16 -3.74 15.00
N ALA A 478 1.12 -3.55 15.29
CA ALA A 478 1.65 -2.26 15.74
C ALA A 478 2.45 -1.58 14.63
N ILE A 479 2.29 -0.28 14.49
CA ILE A 479 2.95 0.57 13.48
C ILE A 479 3.52 1.80 14.18
N GLY A 480 4.81 2.07 14.01
CA GLY A 480 5.47 3.28 14.50
C GLY A 480 6.02 4.11 13.35
N THR A 481 5.86 5.43 13.44
CA THR A 481 6.34 6.40 12.44
C THR A 481 7.58 7.11 12.96
N ALA A 482 8.65 7.07 12.17
CA ALA A 482 9.90 7.77 12.44
C ALA A 482 9.69 9.29 12.47
N LYS A 483 10.49 9.98 13.29
CA LYS A 483 10.60 11.44 13.18
C LYS A 483 11.31 11.82 11.88
N ASN A 484 10.64 12.58 11.02
CA ASN A 484 11.30 13.29 9.91
C ASN A 484 12.37 14.25 10.46
N VAL A 485 13.60 14.12 9.95
CA VAL A 485 14.75 14.95 10.33
C VAL A 485 15.47 15.46 9.10
N GLY A 486 16.17 16.58 9.23
CA GLY A 486 16.98 17.13 8.14
C GLY A 486 18.18 16.24 7.81
N VAL A 487 18.44 16.05 6.53
CA VAL A 487 19.64 15.40 5.99
C VAL A 487 20.51 16.44 5.28
N THR A 488 21.83 16.29 5.38
CA THR A 488 22.78 17.15 4.64
C THR A 488 23.19 16.48 3.34
N ARG A 489 23.01 17.18 2.23
CA ARG A 489 23.45 16.78 0.89
C ARG A 489 24.53 17.76 0.41
N LEU A 490 25.80 17.42 0.65
CA LEU A 490 26.90 18.27 0.19
C LEU A 490 26.90 18.38 -1.35
N GLY A 491 27.31 19.53 -1.86
CA GLY A 491 27.29 19.82 -3.31
C GLY A 491 25.92 20.19 -3.91
N TRP A 492 24.80 19.96 -3.21
CA TRP A 492 23.48 20.33 -3.73
C TRP A 492 23.22 21.85 -3.67
N PRO A 493 22.40 22.41 -4.58
CA PRO A 493 22.01 23.83 -4.55
C PRO A 493 21.38 24.27 -3.23
N GLN A 494 20.55 23.42 -2.60
CA GLN A 494 20.23 23.48 -1.19
C GLN A 494 20.83 22.27 -0.45
N PRO A 495 21.91 22.47 0.33
CA PRO A 495 22.53 21.36 1.07
C PRO A 495 21.72 20.86 2.26
N GLN A 496 20.80 21.67 2.81
CA GLN A 496 19.97 21.29 3.95
C GLN A 496 18.59 20.87 3.46
N GLN A 497 18.34 19.57 3.53
CA GLN A 497 17.14 18.92 3.01
C GLN A 497 16.29 18.40 4.16
N ILE A 498 14.97 18.56 4.09
CA ILE A 498 14.01 17.99 5.05
C ILE A 498 13.11 17.00 4.29
N PRO A 499 13.50 15.71 4.24
CA PRO A 499 12.61 14.63 3.82
C PRO A 499 11.37 14.56 4.71
N GLN A 500 10.23 14.22 4.11
CA GLN A 500 8.95 14.03 4.77
C GLN A 500 8.29 12.72 4.32
N ALA A 501 9.10 11.66 4.21
CA ALA A 501 8.67 10.33 3.79
C ALA A 501 7.81 9.59 4.85
N ASP A 502 7.74 10.12 6.08
CA ASP A 502 6.97 9.55 7.21
C ASP A 502 7.25 8.06 7.44
N VAL A 503 8.53 7.67 7.38
CA VAL A 503 8.97 6.27 7.36
C VAL A 503 8.34 5.46 8.49
N GLN A 504 7.51 4.48 8.11
CA GLN A 504 6.84 3.57 9.04
C GLN A 504 7.64 2.27 9.21
N GLY A 505 7.59 1.72 10.42
CA GLY A 505 8.01 0.35 10.74
C GLY A 505 6.90 -0.35 11.51
N TRP A 506 6.77 -1.66 11.36
CA TRP A 506 5.63 -2.40 11.90
C TRP A 506 6.01 -3.79 12.42
N LYS A 507 5.14 -4.35 13.27
CA LYS A 507 5.21 -5.74 13.70
C LYS A 507 3.81 -6.30 13.90
N ARG A 508 3.61 -7.52 13.39
CA ARG A 508 2.38 -8.30 13.59
C ARG A 508 2.66 -9.54 14.43
N LEU A 509 1.69 -9.91 15.25
CA LEU A 509 1.60 -11.22 15.89
C LEU A 509 0.13 -11.61 16.11
N PHE A 510 -0.11 -12.85 16.53
CA PHE A 510 -1.43 -13.31 16.95
C PHE A 510 -1.41 -13.61 18.45
N VAL A 511 -2.44 -13.18 19.20
CA VAL A 511 -2.61 -13.52 20.63
C VAL A 511 -3.84 -14.38 20.81
N GLN A 512 -3.72 -15.45 21.62
CA GLN A 512 -4.87 -16.19 22.13
C GLN A 512 -5.35 -15.56 23.44
N VAL A 513 -6.62 -15.17 23.51
CA VAL A 513 -7.31 -14.66 24.72
C VAL A 513 -8.28 -15.72 25.24
N GLY A 514 -8.36 -15.86 26.56
CA GLY A 514 -9.19 -16.89 27.21
C GLY A 514 -10.70 -16.60 27.12
N GLU A 515 -11.50 -17.66 27.08
CA GLU A 515 -12.98 -17.59 27.18
C GLU A 515 -13.45 -17.87 28.61
N ILE A 516 -14.58 -17.25 29.00
CA ILE A 516 -15.29 -17.62 30.22
C ILE A 516 -16.09 -18.90 29.93
N VAL A 517 -15.53 -20.05 30.32
CA VAL A 517 -16.29 -21.31 30.34
C VAL A 517 -17.20 -21.29 31.57
N VAL A 518 -18.49 -21.05 31.36
CA VAL A 518 -19.51 -21.31 32.38
C VAL A 518 -19.70 -22.81 32.47
N VAL A 519 -19.17 -23.42 33.53
CA VAL A 519 -19.44 -24.81 33.86
C VAL A 519 -20.77 -24.84 34.61
N ASP A 520 -21.83 -25.32 33.95
CA ASP A 520 -23.02 -25.78 34.65
C ASP A 520 -22.65 -27.05 35.44
N GLU A 521 -22.14 -26.87 36.66
CA GLU A 521 -22.11 -27.98 37.61
C GLU A 521 -23.55 -28.39 37.92
N PRO A 522 -23.92 -29.67 37.75
CA PRO A 522 -25.23 -30.14 38.18
C PRO A 522 -25.31 -29.95 39.70
N VAL A 523 -26.23 -29.09 40.14
CA VAL A 523 -26.53 -28.95 41.57
C VAL A 523 -27.11 -30.27 42.04
N ASP A 524 -26.28 -31.05 42.73
CA ASP A 524 -26.69 -32.28 43.39
C ASP A 524 -27.62 -31.89 44.55
N VAL A 525 -28.92 -31.81 44.26
CA VAL A 525 -29.96 -31.57 45.25
C VAL A 525 -30.05 -32.83 46.10
N ALA A 526 -29.27 -32.86 47.17
CA ALA A 526 -29.26 -33.94 48.13
C ALA A 526 -30.68 -34.20 48.66
N GLU A 527 -31.27 -35.30 48.20
CA GLU A 527 -32.66 -35.65 48.50
C GLU A 527 -32.76 -35.99 49.99
N GLN A 528 -33.32 -35.06 50.76
CA GLN A 528 -33.41 -35.18 52.21
C GLN A 528 -34.50 -36.23 52.55
N PRO A 529 -34.18 -37.30 53.32
CA PRO A 529 -35.12 -38.39 53.52
C PRO A 529 -36.36 -37.91 54.30
N PRO A 530 -37.58 -38.36 53.94
CA PRO A 530 -38.81 -37.86 54.53
C PRO A 530 -38.92 -38.24 56.01
N ALA A 531 -39.44 -37.31 56.81
CA ALA A 531 -39.73 -37.54 58.22
C ALA A 531 -40.92 -38.50 58.38
N ASP A 532 -40.76 -39.47 59.29
CA ASP A 532 -41.78 -40.48 59.60
C ASP A 532 -42.97 -39.85 60.35
N ILE A 533 -44.17 -39.96 59.78
CA ILE A 533 -45.43 -39.48 60.40
C ILE A 533 -46.46 -40.60 60.35
N THR A 534 -46.65 -41.27 61.49
CA THR A 534 -47.62 -42.35 61.67
C THR A 534 -49.01 -41.84 62.09
N SER A 535 -49.95 -41.77 61.14
CA SER A 535 -51.42 -41.93 61.31
C SER A 535 -52.11 -41.75 59.94
N GLY A 536 -53.22 -42.39 59.58
CA GLY A 536 -54.00 -43.45 60.24
C GLY A 536 -55.45 -43.45 59.71
N GLY A 537 -55.87 -44.48 58.96
CA GLY A 537 -57.29 -44.83 58.75
C GLY A 537 -57.92 -44.62 57.35
N CYS A 538 -58.46 -45.73 56.82
CA CYS A 538 -59.76 -45.87 56.13
C CYS A 538 -60.02 -45.37 54.68
N ASN A 539 -59.93 -46.33 53.75
CA ASN A 539 -60.98 -46.80 52.80
C ASN A 539 -61.66 -45.93 51.70
N HIS A 540 -61.55 -46.49 50.48
CA HIS A 540 -62.58 -46.70 49.42
C HIS A 540 -63.03 -45.54 48.50
N GLY A 541 -63.08 -45.83 47.19
CA GLY A 541 -64.01 -45.20 46.24
C GLY A 541 -63.49 -45.03 44.81
N ASP A 542 -64.08 -45.77 43.86
CA ASP A 542 -63.96 -45.64 42.40
C ASP A 542 -64.13 -44.18 41.89
N THR A 543 -63.52 -43.73 40.78
CA THR A 543 -63.94 -44.01 39.38
C THR A 543 -63.02 -43.25 38.39
N GLY A 544 -63.14 -43.55 37.08
CA GLY A 544 -62.36 -42.91 36.01
C GLY A 544 -62.90 -41.56 35.47
N PRO A 545 -62.77 -41.28 34.16
CA PRO A 545 -61.90 -40.20 33.69
C PRO A 545 -62.61 -39.00 33.04
N SER A 546 -61.93 -37.86 32.89
CA SER A 546 -62.25 -36.84 31.84
C SER A 546 -61.20 -35.72 31.74
N SER A 547 -61.35 -34.88 30.72
CA SER A 547 -60.40 -33.87 30.23
C SER A 547 -60.75 -32.42 30.58
N ASN A 548 -59.75 -31.56 30.37
CA ASN A 548 -59.82 -30.10 30.13
C ASN A 548 -60.05 -29.12 31.29
N SER A 549 -59.31 -27.99 31.17
CA SER A 549 -59.65 -26.61 31.59
C SER A 549 -59.03 -26.04 32.88
N ILE A 550 -58.04 -25.15 32.67
CA ILE A 550 -58.10 -23.70 33.02
C ILE A 550 -57.86 -23.22 34.50
N LEU A 551 -56.81 -22.38 34.64
CA LEU A 551 -56.64 -21.15 35.46
C LEU A 551 -56.21 -21.12 36.98
N VAL A 552 -55.03 -20.49 37.20
CA VAL A 552 -54.54 -19.49 38.23
C VAL A 552 -54.35 -19.80 39.74
N VAL A 553 -53.46 -18.95 40.30
CA VAL A 553 -53.30 -18.29 41.64
C VAL A 553 -52.34 -19.00 42.62
N LEU A 554 -51.17 -18.44 42.98
CA LEU A 554 -51.00 -17.16 43.70
C LEU A 554 -49.70 -16.36 43.46
N LEU A 555 -49.76 -15.05 43.67
CA LEU A 555 -48.65 -14.06 43.68
C LEU A 555 -48.06 -13.86 45.08
N LEU A 556 -46.88 -13.22 45.17
CA LEU A 556 -46.63 -11.95 45.90
C LEU A 556 -45.21 -11.42 45.55
N LEU A 557 -45.05 -10.34 44.74
CA LEU A 557 -44.81 -8.91 45.11
C LEU A 557 -43.41 -8.66 45.74
N LEU A 558 -42.67 -7.53 45.61
CA LEU A 558 -42.74 -6.21 44.93
C LEU A 558 -41.27 -5.68 44.84
N GLY A 559 -40.80 -4.69 44.04
CA GLY A 559 -41.31 -3.73 43.05
C GLY A 559 -40.08 -3.08 42.34
N LEU A 560 -40.08 -1.93 41.65
CA LEU A 560 -41.09 -0.91 41.31
C LEU A 560 -40.79 -0.38 39.86
N ILE A 561 -41.72 0.36 39.24
CA ILE A 561 -41.73 0.68 37.79
C ILE A 561 -41.92 2.21 37.57
N LEU A 562 -41.73 2.68 36.31
CA LEU A 562 -42.32 3.87 35.63
C LEU A 562 -41.47 5.17 35.60
N SER A 563 -41.53 6.02 34.56
CA SER A 563 -42.07 5.87 33.18
C SER A 563 -41.55 7.00 32.26
N ARG A 564 -41.61 6.76 30.94
CA ARG A 564 -41.69 7.81 29.90
C ARG A 564 -42.83 8.81 30.14
N GLU A 565 -42.63 10.04 29.69
CA GLU A 565 -43.63 10.78 28.92
C GLU A 565 -42.94 11.56 27.79
N ALA A 566 -43.62 11.68 26.64
CA ALA A 566 -43.23 12.54 25.53
C ALA A 566 -44.39 13.50 25.25
N ASN A 567 -44.10 14.78 25.05
CA ASN A 567 -45.09 15.78 24.66
C ASN A 567 -44.65 16.54 23.42
N LEU A 568 -45.56 16.70 22.46
CA LEU A 568 -45.30 17.24 21.14
C LEU A 568 -46.41 18.27 20.80
N ARG A 569 -46.00 19.49 20.42
CA ARG A 569 -46.84 20.58 19.83
C ARG A 569 -47.82 21.25 20.83
N MET A 570 -48.24 22.52 20.67
CA MET A 570 -48.08 23.47 19.56
C MET A 570 -48.27 24.95 20.01
N ARG A 571 -47.73 25.91 19.23
CA ARG A 571 -48.10 27.34 19.11
C ARG A 571 -47.89 28.28 20.31
N CYS A 572 -46.90 29.16 20.18
CA CYS A 572 -47.12 30.49 19.59
C CYS A 572 -45.99 30.78 18.58
#